data_AF-A0A4Z0API3-F1
#
_entry.id   AF-A0A4Z0API3-F1
#
_cell.length_a   1.000
_cell.length_b   1.000
_cell.length_c   1.000
_cell.angle_alpha   90.00
_cell.angle_beta   90.00
_cell.angle_gamma   90.00
#
_symmetry.space_group_name_H-M   'P 1'
#
loop_
_entity.id
_entity.type
_entity.pdbx_description
1 polymer ?
#
loop_
_entity_poly.entity_id
_entity_poly.type
_entity_poly.pdbx_seq_one_letter_code
_entity_poly.pdbx_strand_id
1 'polypeptide(L)'
;MIENFSDFCFYDSSGSAIGVVAPSTFHSRVNEQTVISGPHATVRLTEQTLPALTEGLLRSGALVPGSSNEVAEVCEYLKDPETSRTASFFLCKAKTCADIISVFKKIKNANVLLIGCGGIGSTAALLLAGGGVGSLTLVDPDVVELSNLNRQLFWRKLDVGKSKVSILDREIQARFDGVQVSIIKKELDFYGIVELASSGEFSVVVITADNPATLVPRAEELASILKIPVVSGGYLHSHCIASFYSGNDIRNIPNEQGFDMDWEKLPGSIMPSFGPLNFTIASLLSAGVLTFLASSIFGNARSSYIEWDAAVVPTEFSTKFCYDE
;
A
#
# COMPACT_ATOMS: atom_id res chain seq x y z
N MET A 1 -27.96 -14.90 -20.33
CA MET A 1 -26.67 -14.82 -19.60
C MET A 1 -25.94 -13.54 -19.91
N ILE A 2 -25.45 -13.29 -21.14
CA ILE A 2 -24.74 -12.03 -21.47
C ILE A 2 -25.65 -10.79 -21.29
N GLU A 3 -26.95 -10.92 -21.53
CA GLU A 3 -27.94 -9.84 -21.35
C GLU A 3 -28.07 -9.34 -19.90
N ASN A 4 -27.60 -10.12 -18.92
CA ASN A 4 -27.58 -9.72 -17.50
C ASN A 4 -26.30 -8.97 -17.12
N PHE A 5 -25.42 -8.67 -18.08
CA PHE A 5 -24.18 -7.93 -17.88
C PHE A 5 -24.17 -6.68 -18.74
N SER A 6 -23.88 -5.53 -18.12
CA SER A 6 -23.58 -4.29 -18.83
C SER A 6 -22.65 -3.46 -17.98
N ASP A 7 -21.56 -2.94 -18.56
CA ASP A 7 -20.61 -2.04 -17.88
C ASP A 7 -20.24 -2.49 -16.45
N PHE A 8 -19.79 -3.75 -16.34
CA PHE A 8 -19.43 -4.45 -15.08
C PHE A 8 -20.59 -4.80 -14.14
N CYS A 9 -21.79 -4.24 -14.32
CA CYS A 9 -22.96 -4.53 -13.51
C CYS A 9 -23.54 -5.93 -13.81
N PHE A 10 -24.04 -6.59 -12.76
CA PHE A 10 -24.87 -7.79 -12.87
C PHE A 10 -26.30 -7.51 -12.43
N TYR A 11 -27.26 -7.89 -13.27
CA TYR A 11 -28.67 -7.58 -13.08
C TYR A 11 -29.49 -8.83 -12.74
N ASP A 12 -30.42 -8.69 -11.79
CA ASP A 12 -31.39 -9.72 -11.47
C ASP A 12 -32.54 -9.81 -12.50
N SER A 13 -33.50 -10.71 -12.26
CA SER A 13 -34.66 -10.88 -13.16
C SER A 13 -35.63 -9.70 -13.19
N SER A 14 -35.53 -8.76 -12.24
CA SER A 14 -36.32 -7.52 -12.23
C SER A 14 -35.63 -6.38 -12.98
N GLY A 15 -34.39 -6.57 -13.43
CA GLY A 15 -33.56 -5.53 -14.05
C GLY A 15 -32.85 -4.64 -13.03
N SER A 16 -32.85 -5.01 -11.74
CA SER A 16 -32.12 -4.29 -10.71
C SER A 16 -30.65 -4.70 -10.71
N ALA A 17 -29.73 -3.73 -10.59
CA ALA A 17 -28.32 -4.02 -10.42
C ALA A 17 -28.08 -4.50 -8.99
N ILE A 18 -27.55 -5.73 -8.86
CA ILE A 18 -27.37 -6.42 -7.57
C ILE A 18 -25.90 -6.68 -7.21
N GLY A 19 -24.96 -6.35 -8.10
CA GLY A 19 -23.54 -6.44 -7.84
C GLY A 19 -22.68 -6.02 -9.03
N VAL A 20 -21.38 -5.91 -8.76
CA VAL A 20 -20.33 -5.69 -9.75
C VAL A 20 -19.61 -7.00 -10.01
N VAL A 21 -19.36 -7.30 -11.27
CA VAL A 21 -18.56 -8.45 -11.69
C VAL A 21 -17.12 -8.00 -11.77
N ALA A 22 -16.23 -8.65 -11.01
CA ALA A 22 -14.81 -8.36 -11.00
C ALA A 22 -14.27 -8.39 -12.45
N PRO A 23 -13.67 -7.29 -12.97
CA PRO A 23 -13.23 -7.21 -14.36
C PRO A 23 -12.17 -8.26 -14.77
N SER A 24 -11.49 -8.85 -13.78
CA SER A 24 -10.54 -9.94 -13.95
C SER A 24 -11.18 -11.32 -14.19
N THR A 25 -12.52 -11.41 -14.20
CA THR A 25 -13.24 -12.67 -14.38
C THR A 25 -13.15 -13.14 -15.83
N PHE A 26 -12.78 -14.41 -16.01
CA PHE A 26 -12.82 -15.09 -17.31
C PHE A 26 -13.95 -16.11 -17.34
N HIS A 27 -14.47 -16.41 -18.52
CA HIS A 27 -15.41 -17.51 -18.70
C HIS A 27 -15.12 -18.30 -19.98
N SER A 28 -15.55 -19.56 -20.01
CA SER A 28 -15.43 -20.44 -21.18
C SER A 28 -16.59 -21.45 -21.21
N ARG A 29 -16.75 -22.16 -22.34
CA ARG A 29 -17.62 -23.33 -22.44
C ARG A 29 -16.78 -24.58 -22.65
N VAL A 30 -16.95 -25.58 -21.80
CA VAL A 30 -16.26 -26.87 -21.87
C VAL A 30 -17.29 -27.97 -21.74
N ASN A 31 -17.41 -28.85 -22.76
CA ASN A 31 -18.42 -29.92 -22.81
C ASN A 31 -19.84 -29.39 -22.54
N GLU A 32 -20.23 -28.31 -23.22
CA GLU A 32 -21.54 -27.63 -23.09
C GLU A 32 -21.82 -26.98 -21.72
N GLN A 33 -20.91 -27.11 -20.75
CA GLN A 33 -20.98 -26.46 -19.45
C GLN A 33 -20.26 -25.11 -19.48
N THR A 34 -20.85 -24.10 -18.85
CA THR A 34 -20.20 -22.81 -18.63
C THR A 34 -19.22 -22.94 -17.47
N VAL A 35 -18.00 -22.44 -17.66
CA VAL A 35 -16.94 -22.40 -16.66
C VAL A 35 -16.59 -20.94 -16.39
N ILE A 36 -16.59 -20.54 -15.12
CA ILE A 36 -16.27 -19.19 -14.65
C ILE A 36 -14.96 -19.29 -13.86
N SER A 37 -13.95 -18.53 -14.26
CA SER A 37 -12.70 -18.37 -13.51
C SER A 37 -12.72 -17.00 -12.87
N GLY A 38 -13.06 -16.97 -11.58
CA GLY A 38 -13.11 -15.75 -10.77
C GLY A 38 -11.92 -15.66 -9.82
N PRO A 39 -11.81 -14.55 -9.06
CA PRO A 39 -10.71 -14.26 -8.14
C PRO A 39 -10.39 -15.35 -7.10
N HIS A 40 -11.36 -16.17 -6.70
CA HIS A 40 -11.19 -17.18 -5.65
C HIS A 40 -11.15 -18.61 -6.17
N ALA A 41 -11.86 -18.90 -7.26
CA ALA A 41 -11.96 -20.26 -7.78
C ALA A 41 -12.42 -20.29 -9.24
N THR A 42 -12.19 -21.44 -9.86
CA THR A 42 -12.83 -21.80 -11.13
C THR A 42 -14.04 -22.69 -10.86
N VAL A 43 -15.22 -22.25 -11.26
CA VAL A 43 -16.52 -22.91 -11.00
C VAL A 43 -17.15 -23.34 -12.33
N ARG A 44 -17.64 -24.58 -12.38
CA ARG A 44 -18.44 -25.10 -13.50
C ARG A 44 -19.92 -24.98 -13.14
N LEU A 45 -20.71 -24.42 -14.04
CA LEU A 45 -22.15 -24.34 -13.88
C LEU A 45 -22.78 -25.69 -14.21
N THR A 46 -23.70 -26.14 -13.35
CA THR A 46 -24.48 -27.36 -13.56
C THR A 46 -25.63 -27.14 -14.55
N GLU A 47 -26.13 -25.91 -14.64
CA GLU A 47 -27.26 -25.51 -15.47
C GLU A 47 -27.05 -24.11 -16.05
N GLN A 48 -27.74 -23.80 -17.14
CA GLN A 48 -27.66 -22.51 -17.83
C GLN A 48 -28.82 -21.58 -17.42
N THR A 49 -29.07 -21.46 -16.12
CA THR A 49 -30.14 -20.62 -15.53
C THR A 49 -29.53 -19.40 -14.83
N LEU A 50 -30.31 -18.31 -14.69
CA LEU A 50 -29.84 -17.12 -13.97
C LEU A 50 -29.44 -17.42 -12.51
N PRO A 51 -30.20 -18.21 -11.72
CA PRO A 51 -29.78 -18.59 -10.37
C PRO A 51 -28.46 -19.37 -10.34
N ALA A 52 -28.28 -20.33 -11.26
CA ALA A 52 -27.04 -21.10 -11.35
C ALA A 52 -25.84 -20.21 -11.72
N LEU A 53 -26.05 -19.23 -12.61
CA LEU A 53 -25.04 -18.23 -12.96
C LEU A 53 -24.68 -17.34 -11.76
N THR A 54 -25.67 -16.79 -11.05
CA THR A 54 -25.44 -15.96 -9.86
C THR A 54 -24.64 -16.71 -8.81
N GLU A 55 -25.04 -17.95 -8.50
CA GLU A 55 -24.34 -18.79 -7.54
C GLU A 55 -22.91 -19.13 -8.00
N GLY A 56 -22.73 -19.40 -9.29
CA GLY A 56 -21.40 -19.65 -9.87
C GLY A 56 -20.47 -18.43 -9.79
N LEU A 57 -21.01 -17.22 -10.01
CA LEU A 57 -20.24 -15.98 -9.86
C LEU A 57 -19.88 -15.72 -8.39
N LEU A 58 -20.80 -15.93 -7.45
CA LEU A 58 -20.52 -15.79 -6.02
C LEU A 58 -19.45 -16.79 -5.55
N ARG A 59 -19.59 -18.07 -5.90
CA ARG A 59 -18.65 -19.13 -5.51
C ARG A 59 -17.26 -18.97 -6.11
N SER A 60 -17.15 -18.37 -7.30
CA SER A 60 -15.86 -18.05 -7.92
C SER A 60 -15.24 -16.77 -7.38
N GLY A 61 -15.98 -16.00 -6.56
CA GLY A 61 -15.58 -14.66 -6.10
C GLY A 61 -15.72 -13.58 -7.18
N ALA A 62 -16.36 -13.89 -8.30
CA ALA A 62 -16.50 -12.99 -9.44
C ALA A 62 -17.58 -11.92 -9.23
N LEU A 63 -18.64 -12.20 -8.45
CA LEU A 63 -19.69 -11.24 -8.14
C LEU A 63 -19.47 -10.61 -6.76
N VAL A 64 -19.36 -9.28 -6.74
CA VAL A 64 -19.30 -8.45 -5.54
C VAL A 64 -20.66 -7.79 -5.33
N PRO A 65 -21.50 -8.29 -4.42
CA PRO A 65 -22.88 -7.81 -4.24
C PRO A 65 -22.94 -6.38 -3.67
N GLY A 66 -24.04 -5.68 -3.95
CA GLY A 66 -24.31 -4.34 -3.41
C GLY A 66 -25.71 -3.85 -3.79
N SER A 67 -26.17 -2.79 -3.13
CA SER A 67 -27.35 -2.05 -3.57
C SER A 67 -27.07 -1.36 -4.92
N SER A 68 -28.11 -1.03 -5.69
CA SER A 68 -27.94 -0.44 -7.02
C SER A 68 -27.16 0.87 -7.01
N ASN A 69 -27.26 1.66 -5.93
CA ASN A 69 -26.48 2.89 -5.77
C ASN A 69 -24.99 2.59 -5.54
N GLU A 70 -24.68 1.60 -4.69
CA GLU A 70 -23.29 1.20 -4.44
C GLU A 70 -22.65 0.58 -5.68
N VAL A 71 -23.41 -0.23 -6.42
CA VAL A 71 -22.97 -0.80 -7.70
C VAL A 71 -22.63 0.31 -8.68
N ALA A 72 -23.47 1.33 -8.80
CA ALA A 72 -23.20 2.48 -9.66
C ALA A 72 -21.91 3.22 -9.24
N GLU A 73 -21.73 3.50 -7.94
CA GLU A 73 -20.51 4.18 -7.42
C GLU A 73 -19.23 3.38 -7.71
N VAL A 74 -19.26 2.05 -7.49
CA VAL A 74 -18.11 1.18 -7.79
C VAL A 74 -17.82 1.11 -9.30
N CYS A 75 -18.85 1.08 -10.14
CA CYS A 75 -18.66 1.13 -11.59
C CYS A 75 -18.02 2.44 -12.05
N GLU A 76 -18.24 3.57 -11.37
CA GLU A 76 -17.53 4.82 -11.68
C GLU A 76 -16.02 4.71 -11.36
N TYR A 77 -15.63 4.08 -10.25
CA TYR A 77 -14.21 3.79 -9.99
C TYR A 77 -13.57 2.89 -11.06
N LEU A 78 -14.34 1.95 -11.63
CA LEU A 78 -13.86 1.08 -12.71
C LEU A 78 -13.74 1.79 -14.07
N LYS A 79 -14.47 2.89 -14.27
CA LYS A 79 -14.40 3.70 -15.50
C LYS A 79 -13.34 4.79 -15.41
N ASP A 80 -12.96 5.19 -14.21
CA ASP A 80 -11.89 6.17 -13.98
C ASP A 80 -10.52 5.61 -14.41
N PRO A 81 -9.86 6.19 -15.42
CA PRO A 81 -8.57 5.69 -15.91
C PRO A 81 -7.46 5.74 -14.85
N GLU A 82 -7.56 6.62 -13.84
CA GLU A 82 -6.55 6.75 -12.78
C GLU A 82 -6.67 5.61 -11.76
N THR A 83 -7.90 5.20 -11.45
CA THR A 83 -8.16 4.29 -10.32
C THR A 83 -8.66 2.90 -10.71
N SER A 84 -9.09 2.70 -11.96
CA SER A 84 -9.72 1.46 -12.44
C SER A 84 -8.93 0.18 -12.16
N ARG A 85 -7.60 0.21 -12.27
CA ARG A 85 -6.75 -0.96 -11.99
C ARG A 85 -6.70 -1.30 -10.50
N THR A 86 -6.62 -0.28 -9.66
CA THR A 86 -6.68 -0.43 -8.20
C THR A 86 -8.05 -0.92 -7.76
N ALA A 87 -9.13 -0.37 -8.33
CA ALA A 87 -10.50 -0.83 -8.08
C ALA A 87 -10.68 -2.29 -8.49
N SER A 88 -10.20 -2.66 -9.68
CA SER A 88 -10.23 -4.05 -10.16
C SER A 88 -9.45 -5.00 -9.25
N PHE A 89 -8.32 -4.56 -8.67
CA PHE A 89 -7.55 -5.38 -7.74
C PHE A 89 -8.30 -5.58 -6.41
N PHE A 90 -8.86 -4.52 -5.83
CA PHE A 90 -9.62 -4.63 -4.58
C PHE A 90 -10.91 -5.43 -4.72
N LEU A 91 -11.56 -5.39 -5.88
CA LEU A 91 -12.72 -6.26 -6.17
C LEU A 91 -12.39 -7.75 -6.11
N CYS A 92 -11.13 -8.15 -6.35
CA CYS A 92 -10.71 -9.54 -6.19
C CYS A 92 -10.76 -10.04 -4.74
N LYS A 93 -10.96 -9.15 -3.76
CA LYS A 93 -10.97 -9.48 -2.33
C LYS A 93 -12.19 -8.93 -1.58
N ALA A 94 -12.88 -7.93 -2.12
CA ALA A 94 -14.07 -7.36 -1.50
C ALA A 94 -15.22 -8.37 -1.39
N LYS A 95 -16.00 -8.26 -0.32
CA LYS A 95 -17.21 -9.08 -0.12
C LYS A 95 -18.45 -8.34 -0.59
N THR A 96 -18.43 -7.01 -0.55
CA THR A 96 -19.52 -6.14 -0.94
C THR A 96 -19.02 -4.87 -1.64
N CYS A 97 -19.89 -4.20 -2.40
CA CYS A 97 -19.60 -2.89 -2.98
C CYS A 97 -19.32 -1.82 -1.91
N ALA A 98 -19.98 -1.93 -0.75
CA ALA A 98 -19.73 -1.07 0.40
C ALA A 98 -18.28 -1.15 0.90
N ASP A 99 -17.66 -2.33 0.85
CA ASP A 99 -16.25 -2.50 1.23
C ASP A 99 -15.34 -1.66 0.32
N ILE A 100 -15.56 -1.73 -1.00
CA ILE A 100 -14.81 -0.97 -2.00
C ILE A 100 -14.97 0.53 -1.77
N ILE A 101 -16.21 1.00 -1.64
CA ILE A 101 -16.51 2.42 -1.41
C ILE A 101 -15.83 2.92 -0.13
N SER A 102 -15.86 2.11 0.94
CA SER A 102 -15.17 2.42 2.19
C SER A 102 -13.65 2.54 2.00
N VAL A 103 -13.04 1.60 1.27
CA VAL A 103 -11.59 1.63 0.98
C VAL A 103 -11.21 2.88 0.19
N PHE A 104 -11.93 3.19 -0.89
CA PHE A 104 -11.63 4.36 -1.73
C PHE A 104 -11.79 5.66 -0.95
N LYS A 105 -12.83 5.78 -0.11
CA LYS A 105 -13.00 6.93 0.79
C LYS A 105 -11.86 7.05 1.79
N LYS A 106 -11.44 5.95 2.42
CA LYS A 106 -10.32 5.95 3.38
C LYS A 106 -8.99 6.33 2.71
N ILE A 107 -8.68 5.73 1.57
CA ILE A 107 -7.45 6.00 0.82
C ILE A 107 -7.41 7.47 0.36
N LYS A 108 -8.50 7.97 -0.22
CA LYS A 108 -8.59 9.37 -0.69
C LYS A 108 -8.51 10.38 0.45
N ASN A 109 -9.03 10.05 1.63
CA ASN A 109 -8.96 10.93 2.81
C ASN A 109 -7.68 10.75 3.62
N ALA A 110 -6.82 9.80 3.27
CA ALA A 110 -5.63 9.50 4.05
C ALA A 110 -4.56 10.57 3.86
N ASN A 111 -3.93 10.95 4.97
CA ASN A 111 -2.68 11.69 4.98
C ASN A 111 -1.57 10.79 5.51
N VAL A 112 -0.56 10.50 4.68
CA VAL A 112 0.58 9.66 5.06
C VAL A 112 1.78 10.54 5.38
N LEU A 113 2.30 10.43 6.61
CA LEU A 113 3.53 11.07 7.03
C LEU A 113 4.72 10.20 6.62
N LEU A 114 5.56 10.68 5.70
CA LEU A 114 6.69 9.93 5.17
C LEU A 114 8.01 10.57 5.61
N ILE A 115 8.75 9.85 6.46
CA ILE A 115 10.04 10.25 7.02
C ILE A 115 11.17 9.62 6.19
N GLY A 116 11.97 10.47 5.56
CA GLY A 116 13.04 10.10 4.63
C GLY A 116 12.53 9.92 3.21
N CYS A 117 12.96 10.77 2.29
CA CYS A 117 12.61 10.77 0.86
C CYS A 117 13.82 10.36 -0.02
N GLY A 118 14.65 9.45 0.50
CA GLY A 118 15.72 8.79 -0.26
C GLY A 118 15.19 7.76 -1.27
N GLY A 119 15.98 6.73 -1.59
CA GLY A 119 15.60 5.76 -2.62
C GLY A 119 14.33 4.96 -2.33
N ILE A 120 14.15 4.53 -1.07
CA ILE A 120 12.94 3.80 -0.64
C ILE A 120 11.77 4.79 -0.56
N GLY A 121 11.91 5.85 0.25
CA GLY A 121 10.83 6.79 0.53
C GLY A 121 10.29 7.53 -0.70
N SER A 122 11.15 7.98 -1.62
CA SER A 122 10.68 8.62 -2.86
C SER A 122 9.89 7.67 -3.76
N THR A 123 10.30 6.41 -3.82
CA THR A 123 9.57 5.36 -4.55
C THR A 123 8.23 5.07 -3.87
N ALA A 124 8.23 4.94 -2.53
CA ALA A 124 7.00 4.69 -1.77
C ALA A 124 6.00 5.84 -1.92
N ALA A 125 6.44 7.10 -1.85
CA ALA A 125 5.58 8.26 -2.06
C ALA A 125 4.83 8.23 -3.41
N LEU A 126 5.53 7.88 -4.49
CA LEU A 126 4.92 7.77 -5.82
C LEU A 126 3.98 6.57 -5.96
N LEU A 127 4.32 5.44 -5.34
CA LEU A 127 3.43 4.27 -5.31
C LEU A 127 2.16 4.54 -4.51
N LEU A 128 2.27 5.28 -3.39
CA LEU A 128 1.12 5.68 -2.57
C LEU A 128 0.22 6.69 -3.30
N ALA A 129 0.81 7.72 -3.91
CA ALA A 129 0.06 8.68 -4.73
C ALA A 129 -0.67 7.97 -5.89
N GLY A 130 0.03 7.09 -6.63
CA GLY A 130 -0.60 6.27 -7.69
C GLY A 130 -1.58 5.22 -7.16
N GLY A 131 -1.49 4.86 -5.87
CA GLY A 131 -2.48 4.04 -5.17
C GLY A 131 -3.74 4.81 -4.75
N GLY A 132 -3.78 6.12 -4.99
CA GLY A 132 -4.92 7.00 -4.71
C GLY A 132 -4.87 7.71 -3.36
N VAL A 133 -3.76 7.63 -2.62
CA VAL A 133 -3.61 8.37 -1.35
C VAL A 133 -3.77 9.87 -1.61
N GLY A 134 -4.73 10.50 -0.94
CA GLY A 134 -5.09 11.89 -1.24
C GLY A 134 -4.10 12.91 -0.69
N SER A 135 -3.38 12.60 0.39
CA SER A 135 -2.43 13.53 1.01
C SER A 135 -1.12 12.86 1.43
N LEU A 136 0.00 13.51 1.14
CA LEU A 136 1.34 13.09 1.56
C LEU A 136 2.04 14.24 2.29
N THR A 137 2.58 13.95 3.47
CA THR A 137 3.49 14.87 4.18
C THR A 137 4.90 14.31 4.11
N LEU A 138 5.76 14.95 3.32
CA LEU A 138 7.10 14.48 2.98
C LEU A 138 8.14 15.19 3.85
N VAL A 139 8.95 14.43 4.59
CA VAL A 139 10.01 14.95 5.46
C VAL A 139 11.36 14.44 5.00
N ASP A 140 12.23 15.35 4.55
CA ASP A 140 13.63 15.05 4.23
C ASP A 140 14.44 16.35 4.20
N PRO A 141 15.61 16.42 4.87
CA PRO A 141 16.46 17.61 4.87
C PRO A 141 17.30 17.77 3.60
N ASP A 142 17.50 16.68 2.84
CA ASP A 142 18.56 16.62 1.84
C ASP A 142 18.19 17.31 0.52
N VAL A 143 19.24 17.50 -0.27
CA VAL A 143 19.17 17.85 -1.68
C VAL A 143 19.50 16.62 -2.54
N VAL A 144 19.08 16.66 -3.80
CA VAL A 144 19.45 15.66 -4.80
C VAL A 144 20.94 15.78 -5.09
N GLU A 145 21.67 14.68 -4.92
CA GLU A 145 23.07 14.58 -5.33
C GLU A 145 23.22 13.78 -6.63
N LEU A 146 24.31 14.03 -7.36
CA LEU A 146 24.64 13.24 -8.55
C LEU A 146 24.75 11.73 -8.22
N SER A 147 25.27 11.42 -7.03
CA SER A 147 25.39 10.06 -6.51
C SER A 147 24.04 9.36 -6.39
N ASN A 148 22.92 10.09 -6.25
CA ASN A 148 21.58 9.52 -6.04
C ASN A 148 20.95 9.00 -7.34
N LEU A 149 21.35 9.55 -8.50
CA LEU A 149 20.69 9.28 -9.79
C LEU A 149 20.77 7.80 -10.21
N ASN A 150 21.73 7.04 -9.68
CA ASN A 150 21.89 5.62 -10.00
C ASN A 150 20.80 4.71 -9.40
N ARG A 151 20.05 5.19 -8.40
CA ARG A 151 19.11 4.37 -7.62
C ARG A 151 17.81 5.06 -7.22
N GLN A 152 17.71 6.37 -7.42
CA GLN A 152 16.53 7.18 -7.14
C GLN A 152 16.02 7.74 -8.48
N LEU A 153 15.29 6.91 -9.22
CA LEU A 153 15.09 7.07 -10.67
C LEU A 153 14.21 8.26 -11.07
N PHE A 154 13.58 8.93 -10.10
CA PHE A 154 12.71 10.07 -10.33
C PHE A 154 13.47 11.39 -10.44
N TRP A 155 14.72 11.42 -9.96
CA TRP A 155 15.58 12.57 -10.08
C TRP A 155 16.22 12.65 -11.46
N ARG A 156 16.38 13.88 -11.96
CA ARG A 156 17.09 14.15 -13.21
C ARG A 156 18.40 14.89 -12.94
N LYS A 157 19.32 14.90 -13.91
CA LYS A 157 20.58 15.67 -13.80
C LYS A 157 20.34 17.16 -13.47
N LEU A 158 19.26 17.74 -13.99
CA LEU A 158 18.86 19.13 -13.73
C LEU A 158 18.31 19.38 -12.32
N ASP A 159 18.08 18.32 -11.55
CA ASP A 159 17.56 18.39 -10.19
C ASP A 159 18.66 18.41 -9.14
N VAL A 160 19.92 18.13 -9.52
CA VAL A 160 21.07 18.15 -8.60
C VAL A 160 21.19 19.50 -7.90
N GLY A 161 21.33 19.46 -6.58
CA GLY A 161 21.38 20.64 -5.70
C GLY A 161 20.02 21.17 -5.25
N LYS A 162 18.90 20.62 -5.74
CA LYS A 162 17.55 20.99 -5.31
C LYS A 162 17.06 20.05 -4.21
N SER A 163 16.21 20.55 -3.32
CA SER A 163 15.63 19.77 -2.21
C SER A 163 14.87 18.54 -2.72
N LYS A 164 15.13 17.36 -2.12
CA LYS A 164 14.48 16.10 -2.52
C LYS A 164 12.96 16.20 -2.41
N VAL A 165 12.42 16.68 -1.28
CA VAL A 165 10.97 16.81 -1.09
C VAL A 165 10.32 17.76 -2.09
N SER A 166 11.00 18.84 -2.50
CA SER A 166 10.48 19.76 -3.51
C SER A 166 10.43 19.13 -4.91
N ILE A 167 11.42 18.30 -5.26
CA ILE A 167 11.40 17.58 -6.53
C ILE A 167 10.38 16.45 -6.49
N LEU A 168 10.25 15.76 -5.36
CA LEU A 168 9.25 14.70 -5.18
C LEU A 168 7.83 15.22 -5.33
N ASP A 169 7.52 16.35 -4.68
CA ASP A 169 6.26 17.07 -4.86
C ASP A 169 5.99 17.36 -6.35
N ARG A 170 6.95 18.00 -7.05
CA ARG A 170 6.84 18.22 -8.51
C ARG A 170 6.53 16.95 -9.28
N GLU A 171 7.21 15.84 -8.98
CA GLU A 171 7.01 14.58 -9.69
C GLU A 171 5.64 13.93 -9.39
N ILE A 172 5.10 14.12 -8.18
CA ILE A 172 3.74 13.68 -7.81
C ILE A 172 2.70 14.53 -8.56
N GLN A 173 2.79 15.86 -8.48
CA GLN A 173 1.87 16.77 -9.16
C GLN A 173 1.87 16.61 -10.68
N ALA A 174 3.00 16.18 -11.26
CA ALA A 174 3.11 15.94 -12.70
C ALA A 174 2.49 14.61 -13.17
N ARG A 175 2.07 13.73 -12.25
CA ARG A 175 1.59 12.37 -12.56
C ARG A 175 0.19 12.08 -12.05
N PHE A 176 -0.21 12.68 -10.93
CA PHE A 176 -1.42 12.31 -10.22
C PHE A 176 -2.22 13.56 -9.89
N ASP A 177 -3.47 13.59 -10.32
CA ASP A 177 -4.36 14.72 -10.05
C ASP A 177 -4.93 14.62 -8.63
N GLY A 178 -5.09 15.77 -7.98
CA GLY A 178 -5.78 15.87 -6.68
C GLY A 178 -5.00 15.36 -5.45
N VAL A 179 -3.75 14.93 -5.60
CA VAL A 179 -2.88 14.57 -4.46
C VAL A 179 -2.31 15.83 -3.82
N GLN A 180 -2.63 16.07 -2.55
CA GLN A 180 -2.07 17.18 -1.78
C GLN A 180 -0.72 16.78 -1.20
N VAL A 181 0.28 17.63 -1.37
CA VAL A 181 1.62 17.38 -0.82
C VAL A 181 2.03 18.51 0.10
N SER A 182 2.41 18.16 1.32
CA SER A 182 3.06 19.06 2.27
C SER A 182 4.53 18.66 2.42
N ILE A 183 5.45 19.61 2.39
CA ILE A 183 6.89 19.34 2.45
C ILE A 183 7.52 19.94 3.71
N ILE A 184 8.40 19.18 4.37
CA ILE A 184 9.16 19.61 5.54
C ILE A 184 10.64 19.32 5.28
N LYS A 185 11.43 20.38 5.15
CA LYS A 185 12.87 20.33 4.86
C LYS A 185 13.69 20.30 6.14
N LYS A 186 13.49 19.28 6.96
CA LYS A 186 14.16 19.12 8.25
C LYS A 186 14.51 17.66 8.50
N GLU A 187 15.60 17.46 9.21
CA GLU A 187 15.87 16.21 9.89
C GLU A 187 14.99 16.16 11.14
N LEU A 188 14.38 15.00 11.40
CA LEU A 188 13.63 14.75 12.62
C LEU A 188 14.23 13.52 13.30
N ASP A 189 14.45 13.64 14.60
CA ASP A 189 14.71 12.50 15.46
C ASP A 189 13.38 11.84 15.86
N PHE A 190 13.46 10.80 16.70
CA PHE A 190 12.30 10.08 17.18
C PHE A 190 11.25 11.00 17.82
N TYR A 191 11.68 11.92 18.69
CA TYR A 191 10.78 12.79 19.43
C TYR A 191 10.15 13.87 18.53
N GLY A 192 10.88 14.39 17.56
CA GLY A 192 10.36 15.29 16.54
C GLY A 192 9.29 14.63 15.66
N ILE A 193 9.44 13.33 15.36
CA ILE A 193 8.39 12.57 14.66
C ILE A 193 7.17 12.40 15.57
N VAL A 194 7.34 12.07 16.85
CA VAL A 194 6.23 11.98 17.81
C VAL A 194 5.46 13.30 17.90
N GLU A 195 6.16 14.42 18.07
CA GLU A 195 5.55 15.76 18.14
C GLU A 195 4.79 16.11 16.86
N LEU A 196 5.42 15.92 15.70
CA LEU A 196 4.78 16.20 14.41
C LEU A 196 3.55 15.33 14.20
N ALA A 197 3.67 14.02 14.41
CA ALA A 197 2.58 13.08 14.19
C ALA A 197 1.42 13.28 15.19
N SER A 198 1.70 13.70 16.42
CA SER A 198 0.68 13.96 17.45
C SER A 198 -0.05 15.29 17.26
N SER A 199 0.57 16.25 16.57
CA SER A 199 -0.01 17.58 16.30
C SER A 199 -0.78 17.66 14.98
N GLY A 200 -0.61 16.67 14.10
CA GLY A 200 -1.33 16.57 12.82
C GLY A 200 -2.32 15.41 12.78
N GLU A 201 -3.12 15.36 11.71
CA GLU A 201 -3.98 14.23 11.41
C GLU A 201 -3.30 13.35 10.35
N PHE A 202 -2.78 12.21 10.79
CA PHE A 202 -2.12 11.23 9.93
C PHE A 202 -2.79 9.87 10.05
N SER A 203 -3.01 9.23 8.91
CA SER A 203 -3.61 7.89 8.86
C SER A 203 -2.59 6.78 9.03
N VAL A 204 -1.35 7.01 8.55
CA VAL A 204 -0.22 6.08 8.62
C VAL A 204 1.09 6.89 8.65
N VAL A 205 2.09 6.42 9.40
CA VAL A 205 3.47 6.94 9.34
C VAL A 205 4.35 5.94 8.60
N VAL A 206 5.20 6.42 7.71
CA VAL A 206 6.17 5.63 6.94
C VAL A 206 7.58 6.08 7.31
N ILE A 207 8.42 5.18 7.82
CA ILE A 207 9.81 5.47 8.20
C ILE A 207 10.77 4.77 7.25
N THR A 208 11.54 5.55 6.50
CA THR A 208 12.59 5.03 5.61
C THR A 208 13.89 5.84 5.69
N ALA A 209 14.00 6.76 6.65
CA ALA A 209 15.22 7.50 6.94
C ALA A 209 16.25 6.60 7.61
N ASP A 210 17.50 6.67 7.15
CA ASP A 210 18.65 5.96 7.72
C ASP A 210 19.39 6.79 8.79
N ASN A 211 18.97 8.04 9.00
CA ASN A 211 19.50 8.93 10.03
C ASN A 211 18.36 9.61 10.79
N PRO A 212 18.34 9.54 12.14
CA PRO A 212 19.19 8.70 12.99
C PRO A 212 19.00 7.19 12.71
N ALA A 213 20.06 6.40 12.87
CA ALA A 213 20.04 4.95 12.59
C ALA A 213 19.04 4.17 13.48
N THR A 214 18.59 4.79 14.57
CA THR A 214 17.63 4.24 15.53
C THR A 214 16.17 4.36 15.07
N LEU A 215 15.86 5.13 14.03
CA LEU A 215 14.46 5.36 13.61
C LEU A 215 13.77 4.09 13.11
N VAL A 216 14.41 3.33 12.22
CA VAL A 216 13.82 2.10 11.65
C VAL A 216 13.56 1.05 12.74
N PRO A 217 14.53 0.73 13.64
CA PRO A 217 14.30 -0.20 14.76
C PRO A 217 13.23 0.25 15.76
N ARG A 218 13.02 1.55 15.95
CA ARG A 218 12.05 2.09 16.93
C ARG A 218 10.65 2.31 16.37
N ALA A 219 10.36 1.82 15.17
CA ALA A 219 9.06 1.99 14.53
C ALA A 219 7.89 1.37 15.33
N GLU A 220 8.13 0.26 16.04
CA GLU A 220 7.12 -0.34 16.92
C GLU A 220 6.76 0.58 18.11
N GLU A 221 7.78 1.13 18.76
CA GLU A 221 7.62 2.07 19.86
C GLU A 221 6.82 3.30 19.39
N LEU A 222 7.16 3.83 18.21
CA LEU A 222 6.43 4.95 17.61
C LEU A 222 4.95 4.60 17.39
N ALA A 223 4.65 3.43 16.82
CA ALA A 223 3.28 2.98 16.59
C ALA A 223 2.50 2.86 17.90
N SER A 224 3.15 2.32 18.93
CA SER A 224 2.57 2.17 20.27
C SER A 224 2.27 3.51 20.91
N ILE A 225 3.14 4.51 20.78
CA ILE A 225 2.90 5.86 21.33
C ILE A 225 1.77 6.56 20.59
N LEU A 226 1.81 6.54 19.25
CA LEU A 226 0.88 7.31 18.42
C LEU A 226 -0.51 6.67 18.31
N LYS A 227 -0.64 5.36 18.51
CA LYS A 227 -1.86 4.58 18.17
C LYS A 227 -2.28 4.75 16.71
N ILE A 228 -1.31 5.04 15.86
CA ILE A 228 -1.43 5.17 14.41
C ILE A 228 -0.57 4.05 13.79
N PRO A 229 -1.01 3.41 12.70
CA PRO A 229 -0.18 2.45 12.00
C PRO A 229 1.17 3.05 11.59
N VAL A 230 2.25 2.29 11.80
CA VAL A 230 3.60 2.66 11.37
C VAL A 230 4.14 1.56 10.47
N VAL A 231 4.56 1.95 9.28
CA VAL A 231 5.26 1.08 8.33
C VAL A 231 6.71 1.55 8.25
N SER A 232 7.66 0.64 8.34
CA SER A 232 9.09 0.99 8.42
C SER A 232 9.92 0.00 7.61
N GLY A 233 11.00 0.45 6.99
CA GLY A 233 11.88 -0.48 6.29
C GLY A 233 13.17 0.14 5.82
N GLY A 234 14.14 -0.74 5.63
CA GLY A 234 15.50 -0.38 5.26
C GLY A 234 16.36 -1.61 5.08
N TYR A 235 17.66 -1.37 4.90
CA TYR A 235 18.64 -2.45 4.86
C TYR A 235 20.00 -1.94 5.31
N LEU A 236 20.76 -2.86 5.91
CA LEU A 236 22.15 -2.65 6.30
C LEU A 236 22.98 -3.80 5.74
N HIS A 237 24.04 -3.47 5.00
CA HIS A 237 24.77 -4.45 4.18
C HIS A 237 23.84 -5.14 3.17
N SER A 238 23.55 -6.43 3.37
CA SER A 238 22.57 -7.19 2.59
C SER A 238 21.31 -7.54 3.39
N HIS A 239 21.28 -7.30 4.70
CA HIS A 239 20.13 -7.62 5.53
C HIS A 239 19.04 -6.58 5.35
N CYS A 240 17.87 -7.02 4.88
CA CYS A 240 16.72 -6.18 4.63
C CYS A 240 15.62 -6.43 5.65
N ILE A 241 14.89 -5.37 6.00
CA ILE A 241 13.72 -5.43 6.87
C ILE A 241 12.57 -4.57 6.33
N ALA A 242 11.34 -5.08 6.46
CA ALA A 242 10.10 -4.34 6.27
C ALA A 242 9.14 -4.69 7.41
N SER A 243 8.73 -3.70 8.18
CA SER A 243 7.89 -3.84 9.38
C SER A 243 6.57 -3.09 9.22
N PHE A 244 5.51 -3.66 9.78
CA PHE A 244 4.14 -3.19 9.67
C PHE A 244 3.50 -3.27 11.05
N TYR A 245 3.37 -2.15 11.74
CA TYR A 245 2.83 -2.07 13.09
C TYR A 245 1.45 -1.43 13.07
N SER A 246 0.46 -2.09 13.68
CA SER A 246 -0.94 -1.65 13.62
C SER A 246 -1.28 -0.48 14.56
N GLY A 247 -0.42 -0.21 15.54
CA GLY A 247 -0.64 0.76 16.63
C GLY A 247 -1.61 0.30 17.73
N ASN A 248 -2.42 -0.74 17.46
CA ASN A 248 -3.47 -1.23 18.35
C ASN A 248 -3.18 -2.61 18.95
N ASP A 249 -2.37 -3.44 18.29
CA ASP A 249 -1.88 -4.68 18.88
C ASP A 249 -0.73 -4.36 19.82
N ILE A 250 -1.04 -4.24 21.11
CA ILE A 250 -0.06 -3.90 22.15
C ILE A 250 -0.03 -5.07 23.12
N ARG A 251 0.91 -5.98 22.94
CA ARG A 251 1.40 -6.82 24.05
C ARG A 251 2.87 -6.51 24.26
N ASN A 252 3.29 -6.59 25.52
CA ASN A 252 4.58 -6.15 26.02
C ASN A 252 5.74 -6.50 25.07
N ILE A 253 6.43 -5.47 24.60
CA ILE A 253 7.76 -5.63 24.02
C ILE A 253 8.67 -6.09 25.16
N PRO A 254 9.30 -7.27 25.08
CA PRO A 254 10.47 -7.53 25.91
C PRO A 254 11.47 -6.45 25.54
N ASN A 255 11.80 -5.59 26.50
CA ASN A 255 12.84 -4.57 26.40
C ASN A 255 14.23 -5.24 26.37
N GLU A 256 14.39 -6.29 25.55
CA GLU A 256 15.57 -7.14 25.47
C GLU A 256 16.33 -6.87 24.18
N GLN A 257 16.68 -5.60 23.99
CA GLN A 257 17.98 -5.16 23.48
C GLN A 257 17.93 -3.65 23.39
N GLY A 258 18.71 -2.96 24.23
CA GLY A 258 18.86 -1.52 24.15
C GLY A 258 19.37 -1.11 22.77
N PHE A 259 18.49 -0.57 21.93
CA PHE A 259 18.83 0.05 20.65
C PHE A 259 19.25 1.52 20.80
N ASP A 260 19.47 1.98 22.02
CA ASP A 260 20.02 3.31 22.33
C ASP A 260 21.56 3.25 22.32
N MET A 261 22.12 2.73 21.21
CA MET A 261 23.54 2.82 20.94
C MET A 261 23.78 3.96 19.95
N ASP A 262 24.63 4.91 20.33
CA ASP A 262 25.09 5.99 19.46
C ASP A 262 26.04 5.41 18.40
N TRP A 263 25.45 4.91 17.32
CA TRP A 263 26.20 4.41 16.16
C TRP A 263 26.71 5.57 15.32
N GLU A 264 28.03 5.74 15.28
CA GLU A 264 28.68 6.70 14.38
C GLU A 264 29.13 6.04 13.08
N LYS A 265 28.86 6.70 11.94
CA LYS A 265 29.40 6.28 10.64
C LYS A 265 30.91 6.53 10.63
N LEU A 266 31.68 5.57 10.10
CA LEU A 266 33.11 5.79 9.87
C LEU A 266 33.32 6.99 8.93
N PRO A 267 34.32 7.85 9.15
CA PRO A 267 34.62 8.98 8.27
C PRO A 267 34.83 8.53 6.82
N GLY A 268 34.11 9.16 5.88
CA GLY A 268 34.19 8.84 4.45
C GLY A 268 33.56 7.50 4.04
N SER A 269 32.86 6.81 4.96
CA SER A 269 32.14 5.59 4.61
C SER A 269 31.02 5.87 3.62
N ILE A 270 30.87 4.95 2.66
CA ILE A 270 29.78 4.95 1.69
C ILE A 270 28.86 3.81 2.09
N MET A 271 27.64 4.13 2.51
CA MET A 271 26.66 3.10 2.84
C MET A 271 26.24 2.36 1.57
N PRO A 272 26.16 1.01 1.60
CA PRO A 272 25.67 0.25 0.46
C PRO A 272 24.24 0.67 0.17
N SER A 273 23.96 1.00 -1.09
CA SER A 273 22.60 1.31 -1.52
C SER A 273 22.36 0.82 -2.94
N PHE A 274 21.41 -0.10 -3.09
CA PHE A 274 21.16 -0.83 -4.33
C PHE A 274 19.74 -0.58 -4.83
N GLY A 275 19.62 -0.05 -6.05
CA GLY A 275 18.35 0.37 -6.65
C GLY A 275 17.25 -0.68 -6.56
N PRO A 276 17.44 -1.92 -7.04
CA PRO A 276 16.41 -2.96 -6.96
C PRO A 276 15.86 -3.18 -5.54
N LEU A 277 16.72 -3.16 -4.50
CA LEU A 277 16.26 -3.31 -3.12
C LEU A 277 15.43 -2.11 -2.65
N ASN A 278 15.80 -0.89 -3.06
CA ASN A 278 15.00 0.30 -2.77
C ASN A 278 13.57 0.14 -3.28
N PHE A 279 13.41 -0.35 -4.51
CA PHE A 279 12.10 -0.58 -5.13
C PHE A 279 11.35 -1.76 -4.48
N THR A 280 12.03 -2.86 -4.17
CA THR A 280 11.43 -4.01 -3.48
C THR A 280 10.86 -3.60 -2.12
N ILE A 281 11.67 -2.95 -1.28
CA ILE A 281 11.21 -2.49 0.05
C ILE A 281 10.11 -1.45 -0.11
N ALA A 282 10.28 -0.44 -0.97
CA ALA A 282 9.24 0.57 -1.20
C ALA A 282 7.90 -0.04 -1.63
N SER A 283 7.94 -1.09 -2.46
CA SER A 283 6.74 -1.81 -2.90
C SER A 283 6.07 -2.53 -1.73
N LEU A 284 6.83 -3.22 -0.89
CA LEU A 284 6.33 -3.89 0.32
C LEU A 284 5.71 -2.87 1.29
N LEU A 285 6.42 -1.77 1.58
CA LEU A 285 5.93 -0.73 2.48
C LEU A 285 4.65 -0.07 1.95
N SER A 286 4.61 0.28 0.66
CA SER A 286 3.43 0.89 0.05
C SER A 286 2.22 -0.05 0.06
N ALA A 287 2.45 -1.34 -0.23
CA ALA A 287 1.40 -2.35 -0.10
C ALA A 287 0.88 -2.43 1.34
N GLY A 288 1.77 -2.41 2.34
CA GLY A 288 1.39 -2.41 3.76
C GLY A 288 0.57 -1.19 4.19
N VAL A 289 0.92 0.00 3.71
CA VAL A 289 0.12 1.21 3.96
C VAL A 289 -1.28 1.08 3.34
N LEU A 290 -1.35 0.66 2.07
CA LEU A 290 -2.63 0.51 1.38
C LEU A 290 -3.51 -0.58 2.01
N THR A 291 -2.94 -1.68 2.50
CA THR A 291 -3.70 -2.72 3.20
C THR A 291 -4.20 -2.25 4.57
N PHE A 292 -3.43 -1.46 5.32
CA PHE A 292 -3.91 -0.82 6.56
C PHE A 292 -5.10 0.10 6.29
N LEU A 293 -5.02 0.93 5.25
CA LEU A 293 -6.13 1.81 4.85
C LEU A 293 -7.34 1.02 4.33
N ALA A 294 -7.09 -0.12 3.68
CA ALA A 294 -8.11 -0.99 3.10
C ALA A 294 -8.62 -2.10 4.05
N SER A 295 -8.64 -1.85 5.36
CA SER A 295 -8.97 -2.87 6.37
C SER A 295 -10.38 -3.46 6.28
N SER A 296 -11.34 -2.80 5.61
CA SER A 296 -12.65 -3.40 5.32
C SER A 296 -12.57 -4.62 4.41
N ILE A 297 -11.54 -4.68 3.55
CA ILE A 297 -11.31 -5.77 2.60
C ILE A 297 -10.33 -6.80 3.17
N PHE A 298 -9.19 -6.32 3.70
CA PHE A 298 -8.11 -7.20 4.15
C PHE A 298 -8.19 -7.59 5.63
N GLY A 299 -9.14 -7.03 6.37
CA GLY A 299 -9.22 -7.16 7.81
C GLY A 299 -8.22 -6.23 8.53
N ASN A 300 -8.25 -6.25 9.85
CA ASN A 300 -7.24 -5.55 10.64
C ASN A 300 -5.93 -6.32 10.58
N ALA A 301 -4.90 -5.69 10.00
CA ALA A 301 -3.58 -6.27 9.92
C ALA A 301 -2.93 -6.31 11.30
N ARG A 302 -2.33 -7.46 11.63
CA ARG A 302 -1.54 -7.65 12.84
C ARG A 302 -0.17 -7.02 12.68
N SER A 303 0.40 -6.56 13.79
CA SER A 303 1.81 -6.15 13.82
C SER A 303 2.71 -7.30 13.38
N SER A 304 3.55 -7.04 12.37
CA SER A 304 4.40 -8.05 11.73
C SER A 304 5.61 -7.43 11.06
N TYR A 305 6.59 -8.26 10.70
CA TYR A 305 7.76 -7.86 9.95
C TYR A 305 8.25 -8.97 9.03
N ILE A 306 9.04 -8.57 8.04
CA ILE A 306 9.66 -9.43 7.04
C ILE A 306 11.15 -9.11 7.05
N GLU A 307 11.99 -10.14 7.13
CA GLU A 307 13.44 -10.04 7.02
C GLU A 307 13.95 -10.99 5.96
N TRP A 308 14.96 -10.56 5.20
CA TRP A 308 15.64 -11.43 4.25
C TRP A 308 17.06 -10.93 3.96
N ASP A 309 17.90 -11.83 3.46
CA ASP A 309 19.22 -11.50 2.94
C ASP A 309 19.13 -11.22 1.43
N ALA A 310 19.47 -10.00 1.02
CA ALA A 310 19.48 -9.58 -0.37
C ALA A 310 20.55 -10.27 -1.23
N ALA A 311 21.50 -11.00 -0.63
CA ALA A 311 22.43 -11.85 -1.35
C ALA A 311 21.72 -13.02 -2.09
N VAL A 312 20.47 -13.30 -1.72
CA VAL A 312 19.63 -14.33 -2.34
C VAL A 312 18.32 -13.69 -2.80
N VAL A 313 17.85 -14.05 -4.00
CA VAL A 313 16.50 -13.67 -4.43
C VAL A 313 15.49 -14.47 -3.60
N PRO A 314 14.66 -13.83 -2.77
CA PRO A 314 13.71 -14.57 -1.93
C PRO A 314 12.70 -15.30 -2.84
N THR A 315 12.55 -16.61 -2.63
CA THR A 315 11.51 -17.41 -3.28
C THR A 315 10.13 -17.20 -2.63
N GLU A 316 10.13 -16.74 -1.38
CA GLU A 316 8.97 -16.35 -0.60
C GLU A 316 9.35 -15.28 0.43
N PHE A 317 8.37 -14.47 0.84
CA PHE A 317 8.52 -13.56 1.98
C PHE A 317 7.83 -14.18 3.20
N SER A 318 8.63 -14.65 4.15
CA SER A 318 8.11 -15.14 5.43
C SER A 318 7.73 -13.95 6.32
N THR A 319 6.44 -13.79 6.58
CA THR A 319 5.95 -12.78 7.54
C THR A 319 6.01 -13.36 8.94
N LYS A 320 6.70 -12.67 9.86
CA LYS A 320 6.76 -12.99 11.28
C LYS A 320 5.82 -12.04 12.02
N PHE A 321 4.93 -12.55 12.85
CA PHE A 321 4.04 -11.71 13.66
C PHE A 321 4.71 -11.36 14.99
N CYS A 322 4.53 -10.12 15.45
CA CYS A 322 5.17 -9.63 16.69
C CYS A 322 4.62 -10.33 17.95
N TYR A 323 3.42 -10.91 17.87
CA TYR A 323 2.74 -11.55 18.99
C TYR A 323 2.17 -12.90 18.58
N ASP A 324 3.02 -13.92 18.52
CA ASP A 324 2.63 -15.34 18.51
C ASP A 324 3.38 -16.06 19.64
N GLU A 325 2.63 -16.52 20.67
CA GLU A 325 2.84 -17.79 21.38
C GLU A 325 1.68 -18.72 20.98
#